data_AF-A0A7U6Y3W0-F1
#
_entry.id   AF-A0A7U6Y3W0-F1
#
_cell.length_a   1.000
_cell.length_b   1.000
_cell.length_c   1.000
_cell.angle_alpha   90.00
_cell.angle_beta   90.00
_cell.angle_gamma   90.00
#
_symmetry.space_group_name_H-M   'P 1'
#
loop_
_entity.id
_entity.type
_entity.pdbx_description
1 polymer ?
#
loop_
_entity_poly.entity_id
_entity_poly.type
_entity_poly.pdbx_seq_one_letter_code
_entity_poly.pdbx_strand_id
1 'polypeptide(L)'
;MMKRLCLLVLLLALPLSARADVGAGRTLIEQGSYEQAFYMLLPLAEDQDPTAQYLIGGLYLIGRGVPQDPGEARKWLTRAAHNGHAEATMALGDMAAKGFTGKPDPAQALVWYRRAAELGVAAAQNNLGIALASGKGTHRDMKSAVMWLERAARQGNAEAQFNLGHILSAGGPQLKADPEGALMWYAIAVKSGLKEAGDERNALTKKLGKKSKLALASAQRFVAKPETGGRPLPTPPVEQQTTEPQATEPTPAPPTPTRSTKAEKPETPPATAQPGAKPVSPLPPTRKMSRASYKVQVASGPNQGEISKEASRLRFDMAELLANLEVSIVYGEAGFTALMGPLATPDEAEALCAKLKARGHKHCSPVPP
;
A
#
# COMPACT_ATOMS: atom_id res chain seq x y z
N MET A 1 2.24 -59.57 -7.18
CA MET A 1 1.60 -58.30 -6.74
C MET A 1 2.59 -57.17 -6.40
N MET A 2 3.84 -57.43 -5.98
CA MET A 2 4.75 -56.38 -5.46
C MET A 2 5.08 -55.20 -6.41
N LYS A 3 5.11 -55.36 -7.74
CA LYS A 3 5.48 -54.27 -8.66
C LYS A 3 4.48 -53.09 -8.72
N ARG A 4 3.24 -53.24 -8.24
CA ARG A 4 2.28 -52.12 -8.16
C ARG A 4 2.39 -51.30 -6.86
N LEU A 5 3.07 -51.82 -5.83
CA LEU A 5 3.17 -51.15 -4.53
C LEU A 5 4.26 -50.08 -4.51
N CYS A 6 5.39 -50.31 -5.19
CA CYS A 6 6.46 -49.30 -5.32
C CYS A 6 5.99 -48.01 -6.02
N LEU A 7 5.10 -48.11 -7.02
CA LEU A 7 4.61 -46.94 -7.75
C LEU A 7 3.72 -46.03 -6.89
N LEU A 8 3.00 -46.60 -5.91
CA LEU A 8 2.14 -45.84 -5.01
C LEU A 8 2.95 -45.11 -3.92
N VAL A 9 4.06 -45.69 -3.47
CA VAL A 9 4.97 -45.06 -2.49
C VAL A 9 5.80 -43.95 -3.13
N LEU A 10 6.15 -44.06 -4.42
CA LEU A 10 6.93 -43.03 -5.13
C LEU A 10 6.16 -41.73 -5.38
N LEU A 11 4.83 -41.75 -5.35
CA LEU A 11 3.96 -40.57 -5.50
C LEU A 11 3.85 -39.70 -4.24
N LEU A 12 4.32 -40.19 -3.08
CA LEU A 12 4.33 -39.43 -1.81
C LEU A 12 5.66 -38.71 -1.54
N ALA A 13 6.60 -38.74 -2.48
CA ALA A 13 7.91 -38.09 -2.39
C ALA A 13 8.12 -37.01 -3.47
N LEU A 14 7.04 -36.41 -3.99
CA LEU A 14 7.16 -35.09 -4.63
C LEU A 14 7.65 -34.11 -3.54
N PRO A 15 8.77 -33.40 -3.75
CA PRO A 15 9.21 -32.39 -2.79
C PRO A 15 8.08 -31.38 -2.65
N LEU A 16 7.79 -31.01 -1.40
CA LEU A 16 6.76 -30.04 -1.06
C LEU A 16 7.00 -28.78 -1.89
N SER A 17 6.21 -28.59 -2.95
CA SER A 17 6.38 -27.47 -3.87
C SER A 17 6.14 -26.21 -3.04
N ALA A 18 7.22 -25.50 -2.71
CA ALA A 18 7.19 -24.39 -1.76
C ALA A 18 6.05 -23.46 -2.16
N ARG A 19 5.04 -23.35 -1.29
CA ARG A 19 3.85 -22.56 -1.56
C ARG A 19 4.34 -21.14 -1.79
N ALA A 20 4.03 -20.55 -2.95
CA ALA A 20 4.49 -19.21 -3.28
C ALA A 20 4.11 -18.25 -2.15
N ASP A 21 5.12 -17.63 -1.54
CA ASP A 21 4.97 -16.71 -0.42
C ASP A 21 5.97 -15.55 -0.55
N VAL A 22 5.67 -14.46 0.17
CA VAL A 22 6.43 -13.21 0.12
C VAL A 22 7.87 -13.37 0.62
N GLY A 23 8.11 -14.25 1.60
CA GLY A 23 9.44 -14.53 2.14
C GLY A 23 10.33 -15.24 1.13
N ALA A 24 9.80 -16.25 0.43
CA ALA A 24 10.48 -16.90 -0.69
C ALA A 24 10.80 -15.89 -1.82
N GLY A 25 9.85 -15.03 -2.19
CA GLY A 25 10.08 -13.94 -3.16
C GLY A 25 11.16 -12.94 -2.71
N ARG A 26 11.17 -12.54 -1.44
CA ARG A 26 12.23 -11.69 -0.85
C ARG A 26 13.60 -12.37 -0.91
N THR A 27 13.67 -13.65 -0.59
CA THR A 27 14.93 -14.42 -0.60
C THR A 27 15.52 -14.48 -2.02
N LEU A 28 14.68 -14.62 -3.05
CA LEU A 28 15.11 -14.53 -4.45
C LEU A 28 15.65 -13.13 -4.81
N ILE A 29 15.08 -12.04 -4.28
CA ILE A 29 15.60 -10.67 -4.45
C ILE A 29 16.98 -10.52 -3.79
N GLU A 30 17.15 -11.02 -2.57
CA GLU A 30 18.42 -11.00 -1.82
C GLU A 30 19.53 -11.82 -2.53
N GLN A 31 19.15 -12.91 -3.20
CA GLN A 31 20.04 -13.74 -4.03
C GLN A 31 20.32 -13.13 -5.43
N GLY A 32 19.67 -12.01 -5.80
CA GLY A 32 19.80 -11.41 -7.13
C GLY A 32 19.00 -12.11 -8.24
N SER A 33 18.17 -13.10 -7.90
CA SER A 33 17.28 -13.84 -8.80
C SER A 33 15.99 -13.07 -9.09
N TYR A 34 16.13 -11.80 -9.50
CA TYR A 34 15.03 -10.82 -9.58
C TYR A 34 13.88 -11.21 -10.50
N GLU A 35 14.17 -11.87 -11.63
CA GLU A 35 13.14 -12.35 -12.57
C GLU A 35 12.26 -13.43 -11.92
N GLN A 36 12.89 -14.43 -11.28
CA GLN A 36 12.18 -15.48 -10.53
C GLN A 36 11.38 -14.89 -9.36
N ALA A 37 11.94 -13.89 -8.67
CA ALA A 37 11.23 -13.16 -7.62
C ALA A 37 9.98 -12.46 -8.17
N PHE A 38 10.08 -11.77 -9.31
CA PHE A 38 8.94 -11.11 -9.94
C PHE A 38 7.82 -12.10 -10.24
N TYR A 39 8.12 -13.23 -10.90
CA TYR A 39 7.13 -14.26 -11.22
C TYR A 39 6.50 -14.91 -9.99
N MET A 40 7.26 -15.09 -8.90
CA MET A 40 6.75 -15.64 -7.64
C MET A 40 5.85 -14.63 -6.91
N LEU A 41 6.19 -13.35 -6.94
CA LEU A 41 5.47 -12.29 -6.23
C LEU A 41 4.22 -11.80 -6.99
N LEU A 42 4.20 -11.86 -8.33
CA LEU A 42 3.10 -11.35 -9.14
C LEU A 42 1.71 -11.87 -8.73
N PRO A 43 1.46 -13.19 -8.61
CA PRO A 43 0.13 -13.67 -8.19
C PRO A 43 -0.25 -13.23 -6.78
N LEU A 44 0.72 -13.07 -5.87
CA LEU A 44 0.47 -12.59 -4.50
C LEU A 44 0.09 -11.09 -4.50
N ALA A 45 0.75 -10.30 -5.35
CA ALA A 45 0.46 -8.88 -5.49
C ALA A 45 -0.89 -8.62 -6.19
N GLU A 46 -1.28 -9.50 -7.12
CA GLU A 46 -2.62 -9.53 -7.72
C GLU A 46 -3.69 -9.95 -6.71
N ASP A 47 -3.41 -10.92 -5.84
CA ASP A 47 -4.23 -11.27 -4.66
C ASP A 47 -4.11 -10.27 -3.49
N GLN A 48 -3.70 -9.04 -3.82
CA GLN A 48 -3.69 -7.86 -2.95
C GLN A 48 -2.70 -7.88 -1.77
N ASP A 49 -1.74 -8.81 -1.71
CA ASP A 49 -0.71 -8.79 -0.67
C ASP A 49 0.11 -7.48 -0.75
N PRO A 50 0.07 -6.63 0.29
CA PRO A 50 0.70 -5.31 0.25
C PRO A 50 2.22 -5.40 0.09
N THR A 51 2.85 -6.45 0.61
CA THR A 51 4.30 -6.62 0.60
C THR A 51 4.78 -7.09 -0.77
N ALA A 52 4.05 -8.01 -1.41
CA ALA A 52 4.31 -8.40 -2.79
C ALA A 52 4.14 -7.20 -3.74
N GLN A 53 3.08 -6.39 -3.56
CA GLN A 53 2.88 -5.15 -4.32
C GLN A 53 4.02 -4.15 -4.12
N TYR A 54 4.50 -3.97 -2.88
CA TYR A 54 5.66 -3.12 -2.58
C TYR A 54 6.94 -3.63 -3.27
N LEU A 55 7.23 -4.93 -3.17
CA LEU A 55 8.42 -5.53 -3.77
C LEU A 55 8.40 -5.43 -5.30
N ILE A 56 7.26 -5.71 -5.95
CA ILE A 56 7.11 -5.54 -7.41
C ILE A 56 7.30 -4.08 -7.83
N GLY A 57 6.70 -3.14 -7.07
CA GLY A 57 6.92 -1.71 -7.29
C GLY A 57 8.41 -1.34 -7.21
N GLY A 58 9.13 -1.93 -6.25
CA GLY A 58 10.59 -1.83 -6.14
C GLY A 58 11.34 -2.37 -7.37
N LEU A 59 10.98 -3.56 -7.86
CA LEU A 59 11.61 -4.18 -9.04
C LEU A 59 11.46 -3.31 -10.30
N TYR A 60 10.27 -2.72 -10.52
CA TYR A 60 10.02 -1.76 -11.59
C TYR A 60 10.81 -0.44 -11.41
N LEU A 61 10.98 0.06 -10.18
CA LEU A 61 11.81 1.27 -9.93
C LEU A 61 13.28 1.06 -10.30
N ILE A 62 13.84 -0.12 -10.02
CA ILE A 62 15.27 -0.41 -10.20
C ILE A 62 15.61 -1.11 -11.52
N GLY A 63 14.61 -1.53 -12.29
CA GLY A 63 14.81 -2.23 -13.57
C GLY A 63 15.52 -3.59 -13.42
N ARG A 64 15.15 -4.37 -12.39
CA ARG A 64 15.75 -5.67 -12.11
C ARG A 64 14.69 -6.76 -12.21
N GLY A 65 14.94 -7.78 -13.03
CA GLY A 65 13.96 -8.85 -13.33
C GLY A 65 12.86 -8.43 -14.30
N VAL A 66 12.57 -7.12 -14.38
CA VAL A 66 11.69 -6.47 -15.35
C VAL A 66 12.34 -5.19 -15.89
N PRO A 67 11.95 -4.69 -17.08
CA PRO A 67 12.35 -3.37 -17.55
C PRO A 67 12.03 -2.27 -16.52
N GLN A 68 12.86 -1.23 -16.45
CA GLN A 68 12.62 -0.10 -15.55
C GLN A 68 11.38 0.68 -16.01
N ASP A 69 10.38 0.79 -15.14
CA ASP A 69 9.16 1.55 -15.40
C ASP A 69 8.69 2.26 -14.12
N PRO A 70 9.02 3.55 -13.96
CA PRO A 70 8.54 4.35 -12.84
C PRO A 70 7.01 4.53 -12.80
N GLY A 71 6.32 4.38 -13.93
CA GLY A 71 4.86 4.45 -14.02
C GLY A 71 4.20 3.20 -13.44
N GLU A 72 4.63 2.01 -13.83
CA GLU A 72 4.20 0.74 -13.22
C GLU A 72 4.58 0.66 -11.75
N ALA A 73 5.80 1.08 -11.40
CA ALA A 73 6.21 1.20 -10.00
C ALA A 73 5.22 2.04 -9.18
N ARG A 74 4.83 3.23 -9.69
CA ARG A 74 3.85 4.10 -9.03
C ARG A 74 2.50 3.41 -8.86
N LYS A 75 2.02 2.67 -9.87
CA LYS A 75 0.76 1.91 -9.81
C LYS A 75 0.81 0.85 -8.69
N TRP A 76 1.86 0.04 -8.64
CA TRP A 76 2.01 -1.02 -7.63
C TRP A 76 2.23 -0.46 -6.21
N LEU A 77 3.08 0.55 -6.06
CA LEU A 77 3.31 1.21 -4.76
C LEU A 77 2.05 1.92 -4.23
N THR A 78 1.22 2.49 -5.11
CA THR A 78 -0.08 3.08 -4.73
C THR A 78 -1.03 2.02 -4.18
N ARG A 79 -1.08 0.82 -4.80
CA ARG A 79 -1.88 -0.31 -4.27
C ARG A 79 -1.37 -0.74 -2.90
N ALA A 80 -0.06 -0.94 -2.75
CA ALA A 80 0.56 -1.31 -1.48
C ALA A 80 0.28 -0.28 -0.36
N ALA A 81 0.40 1.01 -0.66
CA ALA A 81 0.11 2.11 0.27
C ALA A 81 -1.38 2.19 0.65
N HIS A 82 -2.28 1.86 -0.29
CA HIS A 82 -3.72 1.73 0.00
C HIS A 82 -4.02 0.54 0.91
N ASN A 83 -3.29 -0.57 0.74
CA ASN A 83 -3.37 -1.76 1.58
C ASN A 83 -2.52 -1.64 2.87
N GLY A 84 -2.09 -0.43 3.23
CA GLY A 84 -1.46 -0.12 4.53
C GLY A 84 0.07 -0.27 4.59
N HIS A 85 0.76 -0.56 3.49
CA HIS A 85 2.22 -0.70 3.49
C HIS A 85 2.91 0.67 3.70
N ALA A 86 3.62 0.78 4.82
CA ALA A 86 4.19 2.04 5.28
C ALA A 86 5.38 2.49 4.41
N GLU A 87 6.25 1.55 4.03
CA GLU A 87 7.39 1.76 3.14
C GLU A 87 6.97 2.08 1.70
N ALA A 88 5.87 1.50 1.19
CA ALA A 88 5.33 1.90 -0.10
C ALA A 88 4.80 3.34 -0.08
N THR A 89 4.16 3.73 1.02
CA THR A 89 3.72 5.11 1.26
C THR A 89 4.91 6.08 1.28
N MET A 90 6.02 5.70 1.93
CA MET A 90 7.28 6.45 1.90
C MET A 90 7.87 6.53 0.48
N ALA A 91 7.90 5.41 -0.25
CA ALA A 91 8.45 5.35 -1.61
C ALA A 91 7.71 6.27 -2.58
N LEU A 92 6.38 6.41 -2.47
CA LEU A 92 5.61 7.38 -3.27
C LEU A 92 6.00 8.84 -2.97
N GLY A 93 6.30 9.16 -1.71
CA GLY A 93 6.84 10.46 -1.30
C GLY A 93 8.21 10.74 -1.93
N ASP A 94 9.10 9.75 -1.88
CA ASP A 94 10.41 9.79 -2.54
C ASP A 94 10.31 9.93 -4.07
N MET A 95 9.36 9.23 -4.70
CA MET A 95 9.11 9.29 -6.14
C MET A 95 8.67 10.69 -6.58
N ALA A 96 7.72 11.29 -5.85
CA ALA A 96 7.27 12.67 -6.09
C ALA A 96 8.40 13.67 -5.83
N ALA A 97 9.14 13.52 -4.72
CA ALA A 97 10.23 14.43 -4.33
C ALA A 97 11.41 14.44 -5.33
N LYS A 98 11.65 13.33 -6.02
CA LYS A 98 12.73 13.15 -6.99
C LYS A 98 12.26 13.27 -8.46
N GLY A 99 10.96 13.31 -8.71
CA GLY A 99 10.38 13.46 -10.06
C GLY A 99 10.40 12.18 -10.90
N PHE A 100 10.30 10.99 -10.29
CA PHE A 100 10.40 9.72 -11.02
C PHE A 100 9.38 9.53 -12.15
N THR A 101 8.22 10.19 -12.06
CA THR A 101 7.17 10.16 -13.09
C THR A 101 6.87 11.55 -13.66
N GLY A 102 7.87 12.43 -13.77
CA GLY A 102 7.68 13.79 -14.31
C GLY A 102 8.67 14.80 -13.75
N LYS A 103 8.17 15.97 -13.33
CA LYS A 103 8.98 16.95 -12.58
C LYS A 103 8.85 16.68 -11.07
N PRO A 104 9.88 17.00 -10.25
CA PRO A 104 9.77 16.94 -8.80
C PRO A 104 8.61 17.75 -8.26
N ASP A 105 7.74 17.13 -7.46
CA ASP A 105 6.62 17.76 -6.78
C ASP A 105 6.80 17.65 -5.25
N PRO A 106 7.30 18.70 -4.58
CA PRO A 106 7.50 18.70 -3.14
C PRO A 106 6.19 18.77 -2.34
N ALA A 107 5.09 19.26 -2.94
CA ALA A 107 3.79 19.33 -2.26
C ALA A 107 3.12 17.95 -2.24
N GLN A 108 3.12 17.24 -3.37
CA GLN A 108 2.68 15.84 -3.43
C GLN A 108 3.56 14.92 -2.58
N ALA A 109 4.88 15.12 -2.58
CA ALA A 109 5.79 14.38 -1.70
C ALA A 109 5.42 14.54 -0.22
N LEU A 110 5.07 15.77 0.20
CA LEU A 110 4.64 16.07 1.56
C LEU A 110 3.35 15.36 1.97
N VAL A 111 2.39 15.18 1.05
CA VAL A 111 1.15 14.42 1.31
C VAL A 111 1.50 12.96 1.65
N TRP A 112 2.38 12.33 0.86
CA TRP A 112 2.83 10.96 1.09
C TRP A 112 3.69 10.82 2.34
N TYR A 113 4.65 11.72 2.58
CA TYR A 113 5.44 11.72 3.81
C TYR A 113 4.57 11.93 5.05
N ARG A 114 3.51 12.74 4.99
CA ARG A 114 2.54 12.86 6.10
C ARG A 114 1.87 11.53 6.42
N ARG A 115 1.33 10.86 5.40
CA ARG A 115 0.69 9.55 5.57
C ARG A 115 1.66 8.48 6.12
N ALA A 116 2.89 8.43 5.62
CA ALA A 116 3.91 7.51 6.14
C ALA A 116 4.37 7.89 7.57
N ALA A 117 4.45 9.18 7.89
CA ALA A 117 4.80 9.67 9.23
C ALA A 117 3.72 9.33 10.28
N GLU A 118 2.45 9.38 9.89
CA GLU A 118 1.31 8.97 10.70
C GLU A 118 1.26 7.44 10.93
N LEU A 119 1.74 6.65 9.96
CA LEU A 119 1.98 5.21 10.13
C LEU A 119 3.23 4.87 10.98
N GLY A 120 3.93 5.87 11.51
CA GLY A 120 5.10 5.69 12.38
C GLY A 120 6.45 5.56 11.64
N VAL A 121 6.52 5.74 10.32
CA VAL A 121 7.80 5.61 9.59
C VAL A 121 8.75 6.74 9.97
N ALA A 122 9.78 6.44 10.76
CA ALA A 122 10.71 7.44 11.29
C ALA A 122 11.41 8.27 10.19
N ALA A 123 11.72 7.69 9.03
CA ALA A 123 12.27 8.41 7.88
C ALA A 123 11.26 9.41 7.27
N ALA A 124 9.96 9.07 7.23
CA ALA A 124 8.92 9.98 6.78
C ALA A 124 8.68 11.11 7.76
N GLN A 125 8.72 10.81 9.07
CA GLN A 125 8.66 11.79 10.16
C GLN A 125 9.82 12.79 10.07
N ASN A 126 11.04 12.32 9.77
CA ASN A 126 12.20 13.17 9.48
C ASN A 126 11.93 14.10 8.27
N ASN A 127 11.56 13.54 7.12
CA ASN A 127 11.35 14.30 5.89
C ASN A 127 10.23 15.34 6.01
N LEU A 128 9.12 14.98 6.67
CA LEU A 128 8.03 15.90 6.99
C LEU A 128 8.49 17.04 7.90
N GLY A 129 9.28 16.72 8.93
CA GLY A 129 9.83 17.71 9.86
C GLY A 129 10.77 18.72 9.18
N ILE A 130 11.68 18.25 8.31
CA ILE A 130 12.58 19.12 7.52
C ILE A 130 11.76 20.01 6.57
N ALA A 131 10.76 19.46 5.89
CA ALA A 131 9.91 20.20 4.97
C ALA A 131 9.10 21.30 5.68
N LEU A 132 8.58 21.02 6.88
CA LEU A 132 7.91 22.01 7.74
C LEU A 132 8.89 23.08 8.28
N ALA A 133 10.13 22.71 8.61
CA ALA A 133 11.15 23.67 9.07
C ALA A 133 11.63 24.61 7.96
N SER A 134 11.72 24.10 6.72
CA SER A 134 12.17 24.85 5.55
C SER A 134 11.05 25.60 4.82
N GLY A 135 9.80 25.16 4.95
CA GLY A 135 8.70 25.62 4.09
C GLY A 135 8.77 25.06 2.66
N LYS A 136 9.45 23.93 2.44
CA LYS A 136 9.54 23.32 1.10
C LYS A 136 8.23 22.58 0.80
N GLY A 137 7.42 23.13 -0.11
CA GLY A 137 6.12 22.57 -0.50
C GLY A 137 4.98 22.84 0.50
N THR A 138 5.20 23.68 1.52
CA THR A 138 4.22 24.04 2.55
C THR A 138 4.61 25.33 3.26
N HIS A 139 3.77 25.86 4.16
CA HIS A 139 4.16 26.99 5.01
C HIS A 139 5.09 26.54 6.13
N ARG A 140 6.06 27.40 6.51
CA ARG A 140 7.01 27.08 7.58
C ARG A 140 6.34 27.04 8.96
N ASP A 141 6.40 25.89 9.61
CA ASP A 141 5.93 25.64 10.97
C ASP A 141 7.01 24.92 11.78
N MET A 142 7.75 25.69 12.58
CA MET A 142 8.83 25.17 13.41
C MET A 142 8.32 24.29 14.56
N LYS A 143 7.08 24.47 15.04
CA LYS A 143 6.53 23.69 16.16
C LYS A 143 6.19 22.28 15.68
N SER A 144 5.48 22.17 14.56
CA SER A 144 5.21 20.87 13.94
C SER A 144 6.50 20.20 13.45
N ALA A 145 7.49 20.96 12.96
CA ALA A 145 8.79 20.42 12.58
C ALA A 145 9.51 19.74 13.75
N VAL A 146 9.64 20.43 14.89
CA VAL A 146 10.23 19.86 16.12
C VAL A 146 9.46 18.64 16.58
N MET A 147 8.12 18.69 16.60
CA MET A 147 7.29 17.56 16.99
C MET A 147 7.56 16.31 16.13
N TRP A 148 7.60 16.43 14.80
CA TRP A 148 7.83 15.29 13.92
C TRP A 148 9.27 14.77 13.98
N LEU A 149 10.26 15.66 14.03
CA LEU A 149 11.67 15.27 14.19
C LEU A 149 11.92 14.59 15.53
N GLU A 150 11.31 15.07 16.62
CA GLU A 150 11.40 14.41 17.92
C GLU A 150 10.82 12.99 17.91
N ARG A 151 9.74 12.74 17.17
CA ARG A 151 9.16 11.39 17.03
C ARG A 151 10.14 10.48 16.30
N ALA A 152 10.66 10.91 15.14
CA ALA A 152 11.69 10.18 14.40
C ALA A 152 12.95 9.92 15.24
N ALA A 153 13.43 10.94 15.94
CA ALA A 153 14.61 10.88 16.80
C ALA A 153 14.41 9.94 18.00
N ARG A 154 13.20 9.93 18.59
CA ARG A 154 12.79 8.96 19.63
C ARG A 154 12.78 7.51 19.13
N GLN A 155 12.46 7.29 17.86
CA GLN A 155 12.56 5.99 17.20
C GLN A 155 13.98 5.57 16.81
N GLY A 156 14.99 6.42 17.05
CA GLY A 156 16.40 6.09 16.76
C GLY A 156 16.90 6.56 15.39
N ASN A 157 16.10 7.30 14.61
CA ASN A 157 16.56 7.85 13.35
C ASN A 157 17.66 8.91 13.58
N ALA A 158 18.89 8.60 13.15
CA ALA A 158 20.07 9.41 13.44
C ALA A 158 20.06 10.77 12.71
N GLU A 159 19.53 10.83 11.48
CA GLU A 159 19.35 12.07 10.75
C GLU A 159 18.39 13.01 11.49
N ALA A 160 17.25 12.50 11.98
CA ALA A 160 16.29 13.28 12.74
C ALA A 160 16.88 13.80 14.06
N GLN A 161 17.72 13.01 14.74
CA GLN A 161 18.46 13.45 15.93
C GLN A 161 19.37 14.64 15.59
N PHE A 162 20.10 14.56 14.48
CA PHE A 162 20.97 15.65 14.01
C PHE A 162 20.20 16.89 13.54
N ASN A 163 19.16 16.72 12.72
CA ASN A 163 18.31 17.80 12.22
C ASN A 163 17.57 18.53 13.35
N LEU A 164 17.10 17.79 14.36
CA LEU A 164 16.54 18.37 15.58
C LEU A 164 17.60 19.14 16.37
N GLY A 165 18.82 18.61 16.46
CA GLY A 165 19.98 19.31 17.02
C GLY A 165 20.21 20.68 16.37
N HIS A 166 20.23 20.74 15.04
CA HIS A 166 20.36 22.00 14.30
C HIS A 166 19.21 22.98 14.58
N ILE A 167 17.96 22.51 14.53
CA ILE A 167 16.78 23.34 14.76
C ILE A 167 16.75 23.92 16.18
N LEU A 168 17.06 23.10 17.20
CA LEU A 168 17.13 23.56 18.58
C LEU A 168 18.33 24.50 18.82
N SER A 169 19.48 24.23 18.21
CA SER A 169 20.68 25.08 18.34
C SER A 169 20.47 26.48 17.75
N ALA A 170 19.81 26.56 16.58
CA ALA A 170 19.53 27.81 15.90
C ALA A 170 18.31 28.56 16.49
N GLY A 171 17.23 27.83 16.81
CA GLY A 171 15.93 28.43 17.09
C GLY A 171 15.36 29.21 15.89
N GLY A 172 14.52 30.21 16.17
CA GLY A 172 13.96 31.12 15.17
C GLY A 172 12.74 31.89 15.70
N PRO A 173 12.05 32.67 14.84
CA PRO A 173 10.91 33.50 15.26
C PRO A 173 9.74 32.74 15.91
N GLN A 174 9.60 31.44 15.61
CA GLN A 174 8.55 30.57 16.14
C GLN A 174 9.04 29.60 17.25
N LEU A 175 10.34 29.58 17.54
CA LEU A 175 10.99 28.57 18.40
C LEU A 175 12.19 29.19 19.13
N LYS A 176 12.15 29.23 20.47
CA LYS A 176 13.31 29.64 21.27
C LYS A 176 14.44 28.61 21.11
N ALA A 177 15.66 29.08 20.91
CA ALA A 177 16.84 28.20 20.86
C ALA A 177 17.05 27.46 22.20
N ASP A 178 17.37 26.17 22.09
CA ASP A 178 17.75 25.28 23.18
C ASP A 178 19.08 24.57 22.83
N PRO A 179 20.23 25.19 23.16
CA PRO A 179 21.54 24.58 22.91
C PRO A 179 21.82 23.37 23.80
N GLU A 180 21.13 23.20 24.93
CA GLU A 180 21.33 22.07 25.83
C GLU A 180 20.62 20.82 25.29
N GLY A 181 19.36 20.97 24.84
CA GLY A 181 18.65 19.94 24.08
C GLY A 181 19.32 19.62 22.74
N ALA A 182 19.83 20.62 22.03
CA ALA A 182 20.60 20.40 20.80
C ALA A 182 21.84 19.54 21.03
N LEU A 183 22.63 19.85 22.08
CA LEU A 183 23.81 19.05 22.43
C LEU A 183 23.45 17.61 22.79
N MET A 184 22.33 17.41 23.50
CA MET A 184 21.83 16.06 23.81
C MET A 184 21.57 15.29 22.51
N TRP A 185 20.82 15.88 21.56
CA TRP A 185 20.46 15.19 20.32
C TRP A 185 21.65 14.94 19.39
N TYR A 186 22.60 15.87 19.27
CA TYR A 186 23.86 15.59 18.55
C TYR A 186 24.66 14.45 19.19
N ALA A 187 24.73 14.39 20.52
CA ALA A 187 25.42 13.30 21.22
C ALA A 187 24.72 11.94 21.01
N ILE A 188 23.39 11.91 20.90
CA ILE A 188 22.63 10.70 20.53
C ILE A 188 22.89 10.34 19.06
N ALA A 189 22.88 11.30 18.13
CA ALA A 189 23.17 11.05 16.71
C ALA A 189 24.55 10.40 16.49
N VAL A 190 25.59 10.87 17.19
CA VAL A 190 26.92 10.22 17.17
C VAL A 190 26.88 8.80 17.73
N LYS A 191 26.13 8.55 18.81
CA LYS A 191 25.93 7.20 19.38
C LYS A 191 25.19 6.28 18.39
N SER A 192 24.30 6.82 17.57
CA SER A 192 23.61 6.14 16.46
C SER A 192 24.47 5.97 15.21
N GLY A 193 25.72 6.42 15.21
CA GLY A 193 26.69 6.22 14.13
C GLY A 193 26.87 7.39 13.15
N LEU A 194 26.09 8.47 13.27
CA LEU A 194 26.22 9.66 12.41
C LEU A 194 27.43 10.51 12.86
N LYS A 195 28.54 10.41 12.13
CA LYS A 195 29.82 11.02 12.52
C LYS A 195 29.81 12.54 12.38
N GLU A 196 29.03 13.03 11.42
CA GLU A 196 28.82 14.43 11.07
C GLU A 196 28.29 15.25 12.26
N ALA A 197 27.48 14.62 13.12
CA ALA A 197 27.01 15.22 14.38
C ALA A 197 28.13 15.44 15.42
N GLY A 198 29.32 14.86 15.21
CA GLY A 198 30.45 14.92 16.13
C GLY A 198 31.02 16.32 16.28
N ASP A 199 31.16 17.07 15.18
CA ASP A 199 31.77 18.39 15.19
C ASP A 199 30.85 19.42 15.86
N GLU A 200 29.56 19.40 15.53
CA GLU A 200 28.52 20.22 16.16
C GLU A 200 28.41 19.93 17.67
N ARG A 201 28.39 18.65 18.06
CA ARG A 201 28.46 18.23 19.47
C ARG A 201 29.69 18.80 20.17
N ASN A 202 30.88 18.70 19.55
CA ASN A 202 32.14 19.16 20.14
C ASN A 202 32.17 20.69 20.30
N ALA A 203 31.77 21.42 19.26
CA ALA A 203 31.68 22.88 19.26
C ALA A 203 30.71 23.38 20.34
N LEU A 204 29.53 22.77 20.43
CA LEU A 204 28.50 23.15 21.39
C LEU A 204 28.87 22.74 22.83
N THR A 205 29.57 21.63 23.02
CA THR A 205 30.17 21.24 24.32
C THR A 205 31.15 22.32 24.80
N LYS A 206 32.06 22.79 23.93
CA LYS A 206 33.02 23.85 24.25
C LYS A 206 32.31 25.17 24.61
N LYS A 207 31.25 25.53 23.87
CA LYS A 207 30.45 26.74 24.10
C LYS A 207 29.65 26.70 25.42
N LEU A 208 29.11 25.55 25.79
CA LEU A 208 28.29 25.38 27.00
C LEU A 208 29.10 25.16 28.28
N GLY A 209 30.36 24.72 28.17
CA GLY A 209 31.25 24.52 29.33
C GLY A 209 30.61 23.61 30.38
N LYS A 210 30.46 24.08 31.62
CA LYS A 210 29.85 23.30 32.73
C LYS A 210 28.42 22.82 32.43
N LYS A 211 27.64 23.55 31.63
CA LYS A 211 26.24 23.21 31.30
C LYS A 211 26.12 21.96 30.41
N SER A 212 27.14 21.67 29.62
CA SER A 212 27.18 20.48 28.73
C SER A 212 26.99 19.15 29.48
N LYS A 213 27.41 19.07 30.76
CA LYS A 213 27.40 17.83 31.54
C LYS A 213 26.03 17.19 31.65
N LEU A 214 24.97 17.99 31.84
CA LEU A 214 23.61 17.47 32.01
C LEU A 214 23.07 16.91 30.68
N ALA A 215 23.22 17.68 29.59
CA ALA A 215 22.81 17.25 28.25
C ALA A 215 23.51 15.95 27.81
N LEU A 216 24.82 15.83 28.03
CA LEU A 216 25.58 14.63 27.71
C LEU A 216 25.18 13.42 28.58
N ALA A 217 24.89 13.63 29.87
CA ALA A 217 24.38 12.57 30.74
C ALA A 217 22.98 12.08 30.32
N SER A 218 22.10 12.99 29.89
CA SER A 218 20.79 12.64 29.31
C SER A 218 20.96 11.84 28.02
N ALA A 219 21.87 12.24 27.13
CA ALA A 219 22.17 11.51 25.88
C ALA A 219 22.71 10.09 26.12
N GLN A 220 23.56 9.90 27.14
CA GLN A 220 24.07 8.58 27.51
C GLN A 220 22.93 7.63 27.93
N ARG A 221 22.02 8.13 28.77
CA ARG A 221 20.85 7.40 29.30
C ARG A 221 19.72 7.20 28.29
N PHE A 222 19.73 7.95 27.18
CA PHE A 222 18.71 7.83 26.15
C PHE A 222 18.75 6.45 25.47
N VAL A 223 17.55 5.87 25.31
CA VAL A 223 17.28 4.60 24.63
C VAL A 223 16.14 4.87 23.63
N ALA A 224 16.38 4.57 22.36
CA ALA A 224 15.37 4.68 21.33
C ALA A 224 14.21 3.70 21.56
N LYS A 225 12.99 4.11 21.19
CA LYS A 225 11.78 3.30 21.28
C LYS A 225 11.00 3.42 19.97
N PRO A 226 10.68 2.30 19.28
CA PRO A 226 9.82 2.34 18.10
C PRO A 226 8.42 2.85 18.49
N GLU A 227 7.75 3.59 17.59
CA GLU A 227 6.35 3.96 17.81
C GLU A 227 5.44 2.78 17.49
N THR A 228 4.77 2.24 18.51
CA THR A 228 3.74 1.20 18.32
C THR A 228 2.44 1.84 17.85
N GLY A 229 2.26 1.96 16.53
CA GLY A 229 0.99 2.14 15.83
C GLY A 229 0.03 3.20 16.41
N GLY A 230 0.19 4.46 15.99
CA GLY A 230 -0.88 5.45 16.15
C GLY A 230 -2.13 5.04 15.35
N ARG A 231 -3.33 5.36 15.85
CA ARG A 231 -4.55 5.20 15.04
C ARG A 231 -4.42 6.04 13.75
N PRO A 232 -4.63 5.46 12.56
CA PRO A 232 -4.78 6.26 11.35
C PRO A 232 -5.93 7.25 11.54
N LEU A 233 -5.68 8.52 11.29
CA LEU A 233 -6.76 9.49 11.12
C LEU A 233 -7.47 9.18 9.79
N PRO A 234 -8.78 9.47 9.67
CA PRO A 234 -9.51 9.25 8.43
C PRO A 234 -8.84 10.03 7.30
N THR A 235 -8.65 9.37 6.17
CA THR A 235 -8.08 9.99 4.96
C THR A 235 -8.89 11.22 4.58
N PRO A 236 -8.26 12.41 4.40
CA PRO A 236 -8.97 13.51 3.76
C PRO A 236 -9.44 13.06 2.37
N PRO A 237 -10.55 13.61 1.86
CA PRO A 237 -11.04 13.25 0.54
C PRO A 237 -9.94 13.51 -0.51
N VAL A 238 -9.83 12.59 -1.47
CA VAL A 238 -8.96 12.77 -2.63
C VAL A 238 -9.44 14.02 -3.36
N GLU A 239 -8.68 15.12 -3.27
CA GLU A 239 -8.83 16.22 -4.22
C GLU A 239 -8.66 15.62 -5.62
N GLN A 240 -9.67 15.88 -6.45
CA GLN A 240 -9.80 15.24 -7.75
C GLN A 240 -8.58 15.57 -8.60
N GLN A 241 -7.67 14.59 -8.74
CA GLN A 241 -6.67 14.65 -9.79
C GLN A 241 -7.43 14.77 -11.11
N THR A 242 -7.07 15.80 -11.88
CA THR A 242 -7.55 16.04 -13.24
C THR A 242 -7.60 14.72 -14.00
N THR A 243 -8.74 14.42 -14.60
CA THR A 243 -9.00 13.16 -15.31
C THR A 243 -8.01 12.95 -16.45
N GLU A 244 -6.92 12.25 -16.17
CA GLU A 244 -6.09 11.63 -17.18
C GLU A 244 -6.91 10.46 -17.77
N PRO A 245 -7.14 10.42 -19.09
CA PRO A 245 -8.11 9.49 -19.67
C PRO A 245 -7.69 8.04 -19.46
N GLN A 246 -8.60 7.22 -18.94
CA GLN A 246 -8.39 5.78 -18.81
C GLN A 246 -8.33 5.13 -20.19
N ALA A 247 -7.12 5.01 -20.72
CA ALA A 247 -6.85 4.03 -21.77
C ALA A 247 -7.08 2.63 -21.21
N THR A 248 -7.95 1.86 -21.85
CA THR A 248 -8.13 0.43 -21.56
C THR A 248 -6.98 -0.36 -22.17
N GLU A 249 -5.82 -0.29 -21.51
CA GLU A 249 -4.65 -1.08 -21.88
C GLU A 249 -4.71 -2.49 -21.26
N PRO A 250 -4.20 -3.52 -21.96
CA PRO A 250 -4.24 -4.90 -21.50
C PRO A 250 -3.31 -5.12 -20.30
N THR A 251 -3.57 -6.19 -19.54
CA THR A 251 -2.63 -6.73 -18.55
C THR A 251 -1.23 -6.83 -19.17
N PRO A 252 -0.17 -6.31 -18.55
CA PRO A 252 1.18 -6.42 -19.10
C PRO A 252 1.53 -7.90 -19.23
N ALA A 253 1.82 -8.33 -20.45
CA ALA A 253 2.25 -9.70 -20.68
C ALA A 253 3.57 -9.96 -19.92
N PRO A 254 3.72 -11.12 -19.26
CA PRO A 254 4.99 -11.48 -18.66
C PRO A 254 6.10 -11.47 -19.73
N PRO A 255 7.33 -11.03 -19.40
CA PRO A 255 8.41 -11.01 -20.38
C PRO A 255 8.63 -12.42 -20.95
N THR A 256 8.66 -12.53 -22.27
CA THR A 256 8.90 -13.82 -22.92
C THR A 256 10.37 -14.19 -22.76
N PRO A 257 10.73 -15.38 -22.25
CA PRO A 257 12.13 -15.75 -22.05
C PRO A 257 12.87 -15.81 -23.38
N THR A 258 13.77 -14.85 -23.62
CA THR A 258 14.57 -14.75 -24.85
C THR A 258 15.72 -15.74 -24.83
N ARG A 259 15.46 -16.95 -25.31
CA ARG A 259 16.48 -17.98 -25.51
C ARG A 259 17.46 -17.60 -26.62
N SER A 260 18.58 -16.98 -26.24
CA SER A 260 19.74 -16.86 -27.13
C SER A 260 20.45 -18.21 -27.28
N THR A 261 20.28 -18.88 -28.42
CA THR A 261 21.37 -19.51 -29.24
C THR A 261 20.85 -20.29 -30.47
N LYS A 262 21.23 -19.78 -31.64
CA LYS A 262 21.52 -20.33 -33.00
C LYS A 262 21.27 -21.83 -33.35
N ALA A 263 21.01 -22.04 -34.67
CA ALA A 263 20.98 -23.29 -35.48
C ALA A 263 19.64 -24.07 -35.48
N GLU A 264 19.12 -24.66 -36.58
CA GLU A 264 19.39 -24.62 -38.04
C GLU A 264 18.16 -25.21 -38.79
N LYS A 265 17.97 -24.97 -40.11
CA LYS A 265 16.80 -25.39 -40.92
C LYS A 265 17.23 -26.40 -42.01
N PRO A 266 16.46 -27.47 -42.28
CA PRO A 266 15.79 -27.63 -43.59
C PRO A 266 14.35 -28.19 -43.44
N GLU A 267 13.30 -27.64 -44.06
CA GLU A 267 12.79 -27.85 -45.44
C GLU A 267 11.98 -29.16 -45.71
N THR A 268 10.86 -28.96 -46.42
CA THR A 268 9.59 -29.73 -46.56
C THR A 268 9.43 -30.28 -48.01
N PRO A 269 8.27 -30.78 -48.54
CA PRO A 269 7.00 -31.42 -48.05
C PRO A 269 6.71 -32.72 -48.90
N PRO A 270 5.50 -33.14 -49.41
CA PRO A 270 4.06 -32.84 -49.16
C PRO A 270 3.07 -34.06 -49.13
N ALA A 271 1.75 -33.76 -49.17
CA ALA A 271 0.54 -34.60 -49.35
C ALA A 271 -0.14 -35.14 -48.05
N THR A 272 -1.48 -35.22 -47.89
CA THR A 272 -2.63 -34.97 -48.80
C THR A 272 -3.90 -34.55 -48.00
N ALA A 273 -4.95 -34.03 -48.66
CA ALA A 273 -6.26 -33.69 -48.07
C ALA A 273 -7.27 -34.88 -48.18
N GLN A 274 -8.52 -34.91 -47.70
CA GLN A 274 -9.52 -34.01 -47.04
C GLN A 274 -10.62 -34.95 -46.43
N PRO A 275 -11.89 -34.58 -46.08
CA PRO A 275 -12.50 -33.41 -45.42
C PRO A 275 -13.40 -33.75 -44.18
N GLY A 276 -13.84 -32.72 -43.43
CA GLY A 276 -15.23 -32.68 -42.93
C GLY A 276 -15.52 -32.87 -41.42
N ALA A 277 -15.69 -31.75 -40.68
CA ALA A 277 -16.58 -31.63 -39.53
C ALA A 277 -17.00 -30.15 -39.33
N LYS A 278 -18.26 -29.90 -38.96
CA LYS A 278 -18.78 -28.53 -38.74
C LYS A 278 -18.30 -27.96 -37.39
N PRO A 279 -18.09 -26.63 -37.25
CA PRO A 279 -17.74 -26.04 -35.96
C PRO A 279 -18.92 -26.13 -34.99
N VAL A 280 -18.66 -26.67 -33.79
CA VAL A 280 -19.58 -26.60 -32.66
C VAL A 280 -19.45 -25.22 -32.03
N SER A 281 -20.58 -24.52 -31.88
CA SER A 281 -20.64 -23.20 -31.24
C SER A 281 -20.05 -23.26 -29.82
N PRO A 282 -19.13 -22.35 -29.44
CA PRO A 282 -18.69 -22.26 -28.05
C PRO A 282 -19.86 -21.88 -27.14
N LEU A 283 -19.86 -22.46 -25.94
CA LEU A 283 -20.76 -22.11 -24.84
C LEU A 283 -20.76 -20.59 -24.58
N PRO A 284 -21.87 -20.01 -24.10
CA PRO A 284 -21.95 -18.58 -23.84
C PRO A 284 -20.84 -18.14 -22.87
N PRO A 285 -20.20 -16.98 -23.09
CA PRO A 285 -19.09 -16.53 -22.28
C PRO A 285 -19.53 -16.38 -20.82
N THR A 286 -18.83 -17.05 -19.92
CA THR A 286 -18.98 -16.84 -18.48
C THR A 286 -18.75 -15.37 -18.17
N ARG A 287 -19.80 -14.71 -17.65
CA ARG A 287 -19.89 -13.28 -17.36
C ARG A 287 -18.60 -12.78 -16.67
N LYS A 288 -17.79 -11.99 -17.37
CA LYS A 288 -16.66 -11.27 -16.76
C LYS A 288 -17.21 -10.45 -15.60
N MET A 289 -16.79 -10.76 -14.37
CA MET A 289 -17.26 -10.04 -13.18
C MET A 289 -16.57 -8.69 -13.10
N SER A 290 -17.22 -7.68 -13.68
CA SER A 290 -16.92 -6.29 -13.40
C SER A 290 -17.17 -5.99 -11.93
N ARG A 291 -16.30 -5.16 -11.36
CA ARG A 291 -16.32 -4.62 -10.00
C ARG A 291 -17.76 -4.32 -9.55
N ALA A 292 -18.25 -4.99 -8.50
CA ALA A 292 -19.60 -4.78 -7.99
C ALA A 292 -19.79 -3.32 -7.56
N SER A 293 -20.75 -2.64 -8.19
CA SER A 293 -21.12 -1.26 -7.87
C SER A 293 -22.55 -1.23 -7.35
N TYR A 294 -22.75 -0.68 -6.16
CA TYR A 294 -24.04 -0.66 -5.47
C TYR A 294 -24.43 0.79 -5.16
N LYS A 295 -25.64 1.16 -5.59
CA LYS A 295 -26.20 2.51 -5.46
C LYS A 295 -27.27 2.48 -4.37
N VAL A 296 -26.99 3.11 -3.24
CA VAL A 296 -27.95 3.26 -2.15
C VAL A 296 -28.74 4.54 -2.39
N GLN A 297 -30.07 4.43 -2.52
CA GLN A 297 -30.97 5.58 -2.58
C GLN A 297 -31.83 5.61 -1.32
N VAL A 298 -31.51 6.54 -0.42
CA VAL A 298 -32.33 6.83 0.76
C VAL A 298 -33.39 7.83 0.34
N ALA A 299 -34.67 7.45 0.41
CA ALA A 299 -35.75 8.39 0.15
C ALA A 299 -35.76 9.50 1.23
N SER A 300 -36.11 10.72 0.82
CA SER A 300 -36.16 11.88 1.71
C SER A 300 -37.37 11.79 2.66
N GLY A 301 -37.11 11.53 3.94
CA GLY A 301 -38.13 11.50 5.00
C GLY A 301 -37.53 11.87 6.37
N PRO A 302 -38.36 12.05 7.41
CA PRO A 302 -37.96 12.73 8.66
C PRO A 302 -36.89 12.02 9.51
N ASN A 303 -36.63 10.73 9.30
CA ASN A 303 -35.75 9.91 10.15
C ASN A 303 -34.37 9.56 9.55
N GLN A 304 -33.81 10.43 8.69
CA GLN A 304 -32.53 10.18 7.99
C GLN A 304 -31.37 9.72 8.89
N GLY A 305 -31.29 10.17 10.14
CA GLY A 305 -30.17 9.88 11.05
C GLY A 305 -30.07 8.42 11.51
N GLU A 306 -31.21 7.76 11.75
CA GLU A 306 -31.24 6.34 12.12
C GLU A 306 -31.18 5.45 10.88
N ILE A 307 -31.92 5.81 9.83
CA ILE A 307 -31.91 5.13 8.52
C ILE A 307 -30.48 5.08 7.95
N SER A 308 -29.69 6.15 8.10
CA SER A 308 -28.27 6.18 7.69
C SER A 308 -27.38 5.17 8.42
N LYS A 309 -27.55 5.01 9.74
CA LYS A 309 -26.78 4.04 10.54
C LYS A 309 -27.16 2.60 10.22
N GLU A 310 -28.45 2.34 10.01
CA GLU A 310 -28.96 1.01 9.71
C GLU A 310 -28.63 0.60 8.26
N ALA A 311 -28.71 1.54 7.30
CA ALA A 311 -28.19 1.36 5.94
C ALA A 311 -26.67 1.13 5.91
N SER A 312 -25.90 1.77 6.80
CA SER A 312 -24.44 1.57 6.90
C SER A 312 -24.09 0.18 7.45
N ARG A 313 -24.88 -0.35 8.41
CA ARG A 313 -24.73 -1.75 8.88
C ARG A 313 -25.12 -2.75 7.80
N LEU A 314 -26.30 -2.57 7.18
CA LEU A 314 -26.75 -3.42 6.07
C LEU A 314 -25.72 -3.45 4.93
N ARG A 315 -25.10 -2.31 4.60
CA ARG A 315 -24.03 -2.19 3.59
C ARG A 315 -22.77 -2.98 3.95
N PHE A 316 -22.50 -3.19 5.23
CA PHE A 316 -21.36 -3.99 5.72
C PHE A 316 -21.70 -5.49 5.68
N ASP A 317 -22.84 -5.88 6.25
CA ASP A 317 -23.28 -7.29 6.31
C ASP A 317 -23.63 -7.87 4.92
N MET A 318 -23.97 -7.02 3.95
CA MET A 318 -24.24 -7.40 2.56
C MET A 318 -23.00 -7.40 1.66
N ALA A 319 -21.93 -6.66 2.00
CA ALA A 319 -20.67 -6.77 1.26
C ALA A 319 -20.05 -8.16 1.39
N GLU A 320 -20.33 -8.85 2.51
CA GLU A 320 -19.96 -10.25 2.76
C GLU A 320 -20.86 -11.25 2.01
N LEU A 321 -22.17 -10.96 1.86
CA LEU A 321 -23.15 -11.87 1.28
C LEU A 321 -23.35 -11.75 -0.24
N LEU A 322 -23.10 -10.57 -0.82
CA LEU A 322 -23.38 -10.24 -2.23
C LEU A 322 -22.12 -9.87 -3.03
N ALA A 323 -21.03 -10.60 -2.81
CA ALA A 323 -19.94 -10.58 -3.78
C ALA A 323 -20.51 -10.94 -5.17
N ASN A 324 -20.41 -9.97 -6.10
CA ASN A 324 -20.74 -10.06 -7.54
C ASN A 324 -22.20 -9.83 -8.00
N LEU A 325 -23.05 -9.15 -7.23
CA LEU A 325 -24.40 -8.75 -7.70
C LEU A 325 -24.61 -7.22 -7.69
N GLU A 326 -25.24 -6.69 -8.75
CA GLU A 326 -25.67 -5.29 -8.81
C GLU A 326 -27.06 -5.16 -8.20
N VAL A 327 -27.14 -4.51 -7.04
CA VAL A 327 -28.40 -4.31 -6.32
C VAL A 327 -28.50 -2.86 -5.85
N SER A 328 -29.61 -2.21 -6.20
CA SER A 328 -30.00 -0.92 -5.64
C SER A 328 -30.86 -1.15 -4.41
N ILE A 329 -30.66 -0.34 -3.37
CA ILE A 329 -31.44 -0.42 -2.14
C ILE A 329 -32.28 0.84 -2.04
N VAL A 330 -33.60 0.64 -1.93
CA VAL A 330 -34.59 1.71 -1.72
C VAL A 330 -35.18 1.56 -0.32
N TYR A 331 -35.08 2.63 0.47
CA TYR A 331 -35.75 2.76 1.76
C TYR A 331 -37.04 3.57 1.59
N GLY A 332 -38.18 3.03 2.06
CA GLY A 332 -39.45 3.74 2.09
C GLY A 332 -39.85 4.24 3.48
N GLU A 333 -40.87 5.08 3.53
CA GLU A 333 -41.26 5.86 4.73
C GLU A 333 -41.61 5.01 5.97
N ALA A 334 -42.04 3.75 5.78
CA ALA A 334 -42.33 2.81 6.86
C ALA A 334 -41.12 1.92 7.26
N GLY A 335 -39.89 2.30 6.93
CA GLY A 335 -38.66 1.61 7.36
C GLY A 335 -38.36 0.29 6.63
N PHE A 336 -39.01 0.02 5.50
CA PHE A 336 -38.77 -1.17 4.70
C PHE A 336 -37.56 -1.01 3.77
N THR A 337 -36.85 -2.11 3.56
CA THR A 337 -35.73 -2.24 2.62
C THR A 337 -36.22 -3.01 1.38
N ALA A 338 -36.27 -2.35 0.23
CA ALA A 338 -36.54 -2.98 -1.06
C ALA A 338 -35.23 -3.16 -1.84
N LEU A 339 -35.02 -4.37 -2.38
CA LEU A 339 -33.88 -4.75 -3.21
C LEU A 339 -34.30 -4.70 -4.68
N MET A 340 -33.69 -3.80 -5.47
CA MET A 340 -34.03 -3.53 -6.87
C MET A 340 -32.78 -3.63 -7.76
N GLY A 341 -32.71 -4.63 -8.64
CA GLY A 341 -31.59 -4.80 -9.57
C GLY A 341 -31.83 -5.97 -10.52
N PRO A 342 -30.90 -6.25 -11.46
CA PRO A 342 -30.93 -7.44 -12.31
C PRO A 342 -30.51 -8.70 -11.52
N LEU A 343 -31.22 -8.93 -10.42
CA LEU A 343 -31.32 -10.21 -9.73
C LEU A 343 -32.30 -11.06 -10.56
N ALA A 344 -31.92 -12.27 -10.98
CA ALA A 344 -31.87 -13.46 -10.11
C ALA A 344 -33.29 -13.78 -9.59
N THR A 345 -33.75 -15.01 -9.82
CA THR A 345 -35.17 -15.41 -9.82
C THR A 345 -35.89 -15.08 -8.50
N PRO A 346 -37.25 -15.05 -8.45
CA PRO A 346 -38.00 -14.76 -7.22
C PRO A 346 -37.51 -15.56 -5.99
N ASP A 347 -37.16 -16.83 -6.19
CA ASP A 347 -36.60 -17.72 -5.17
C ASP A 347 -35.26 -17.22 -4.60
N GLU A 348 -34.38 -16.67 -5.46
CA GLU A 348 -33.07 -16.11 -5.06
C GLU A 348 -33.25 -14.81 -4.25
N ALA A 349 -34.22 -13.98 -4.62
CA ALA A 349 -34.57 -12.77 -3.89
C ALA A 349 -35.22 -13.08 -2.51
N GLU A 350 -36.09 -14.09 -2.43
CA GLU A 350 -36.63 -14.58 -1.16
C GLU A 350 -35.55 -15.18 -0.25
N ALA A 351 -34.67 -16.03 -0.79
CA ALA A 351 -33.57 -16.63 -0.03
C ALA A 351 -32.61 -15.58 0.55
N LEU A 352 -32.39 -14.48 -0.17
CA LEU A 352 -31.60 -13.34 0.30
C LEU A 352 -32.30 -12.57 1.42
N CYS A 353 -33.59 -12.26 1.27
CA CYS A 353 -34.35 -11.62 2.35
C CYS A 353 -34.48 -12.51 3.60
N ALA A 354 -34.51 -13.83 3.46
CA ALA A 354 -34.49 -14.76 4.59
C ALA A 354 -33.16 -14.69 5.37
N LYS A 355 -32.01 -14.68 4.68
CA LYS A 355 -30.69 -14.49 5.30
C LYS A 355 -30.56 -13.15 6.02
N LEU A 356 -31.10 -12.08 5.43
CA LEU A 356 -31.13 -10.75 6.04
C LEU A 356 -31.98 -10.68 7.30
N LYS A 357 -33.18 -11.30 7.30
CA LYS A 357 -34.04 -11.41 8.47
C LYS A 357 -33.36 -12.20 9.60
N ALA A 358 -32.63 -13.28 9.27
CA ALA A 358 -31.84 -14.04 10.24
C ALA A 358 -30.68 -13.23 10.85
N ARG A 359 -30.12 -12.24 10.14
CA ARG A 359 -29.14 -11.26 10.65
C ARG A 359 -29.78 -10.08 11.40
N GLY A 360 -31.09 -10.07 11.59
CA GLY A 360 -31.82 -9.06 12.37
C GLY A 360 -32.49 -7.96 11.56
N HIS A 361 -32.36 -7.94 10.23
CA HIS A 361 -33.03 -6.97 9.36
C HIS A 361 -34.49 -7.37 9.13
N LYS A 362 -35.37 -6.97 10.06
CA LYS A 362 -36.77 -7.44 10.14
C LYS A 362 -37.64 -7.11 8.92
N HIS A 363 -37.32 -6.05 8.17
CA HIS A 363 -38.17 -5.48 7.12
C HIS A 363 -37.55 -5.57 5.72
N CYS A 364 -37.34 -6.79 5.23
CA CYS A 364 -36.95 -7.10 3.85
C CYS A 364 -38.11 -7.74 3.09
N SER A 365 -38.43 -7.21 1.91
CA SER A 365 -39.35 -7.82 0.94
C SER A 365 -38.70 -7.83 -0.44
N PRO A 366 -38.72 -8.96 -1.17
CA PRO A 366 -38.30 -8.98 -2.57
C PRO A 366 -39.31 -8.18 -3.40
N VAL A 367 -38.81 -7.40 -4.36
CA VAL A 367 -39.64 -6.69 -5.34
C VAL A 367 -39.19 -7.19 -6.71
N PRO A 368 -40.07 -7.85 -7.49
CA PRO A 368 -39.74 -8.23 -8.87
C PRO A 368 -39.55 -6.97 -9.75
N PRO A 369 -38.81 -7.09 -10.87
CA PRO A 369 -38.42 -5.95 -11.70
C PRO A 369 -39.60 -5.19 -12.34
#